data_AF-A0A8R1E3S6-F1
#
_entry.id   AF-A0A8R1E3S6-F1
#
_cell.length_a   1.000
_cell.length_b   1.000
_cell.length_c   1.000
_cell.angle_alpha   90.00
_cell.angle_beta   90.00
_cell.angle_gamma   90.00
#
_symmetry.space_group_name_H-M   'P 1'
#
loop_
_entity.id
_entity.type
_entity.pdbx_description
1 polymer ?
#
loop_
_entity_poly.entity_id
_entity_poly.type
_entity_poly.pdbx_seq_one_letter_code
_entity_poly.pdbx_strand_id
1 'polypeptide(L)'
;MTESSSHEEMMLDEQDAPRHHHNLVPIDKEVAEAFEQRQQQDGPPQYNSQIVITDAMKRLVIDLQRHWLTDYHNSRQKCLVDLTEKMHQEFLEDQQKVREELMQQFKEELEQTRADLESKYHDNLKAESVKLVEKHQKELAQSKKKQWCWSCENEAIYHCCWNTAYCSVECQQGHWSTHRKFCRRKKAGAGAPGNSGAAHPPAAQQL
;
A
#
# COMPACT_ATOMS: atom_id res chain seq x y z
N MET A 1 20.06 -30.02 -14.15
CA MET A 1 18.74 -29.38 -14.20
C MET A 1 18.97 -28.02 -14.83
N THR A 2 18.69 -27.94 -16.13
CA THR A 2 18.88 -26.77 -16.98
C THR A 2 17.58 -25.98 -16.93
N GLU A 3 17.60 -24.76 -16.41
CA GLU A 3 16.46 -23.85 -16.55
C GLU A 3 16.87 -22.65 -17.38
N SER A 4 16.37 -22.68 -18.61
CA SER A 4 16.43 -21.64 -19.63
C SER A 4 15.82 -20.35 -19.13
N SER A 5 16.58 -19.27 -19.19
CA SER A 5 16.05 -17.91 -19.18
C SER A 5 15.38 -17.68 -20.53
N SER A 6 14.05 -17.66 -20.55
CA SER A 6 13.26 -17.33 -21.74
C SER A 6 13.33 -15.82 -21.96
N HIS A 7 14.17 -15.43 -22.91
CA HIS A 7 14.18 -14.07 -23.45
C HIS A 7 13.00 -13.97 -24.42
N GLU A 8 11.90 -13.37 -23.96
CA GLU A 8 10.73 -13.12 -24.78
C GLU A 8 11.03 -11.91 -25.69
N GLU A 9 11.60 -12.20 -26.87
CA GLU A 9 11.72 -11.24 -27.96
C GLU A 9 10.31 -10.82 -28.40
N MET A 10 9.94 -9.58 -28.09
CA MET A 10 8.76 -8.94 -28.65
C MET A 10 9.04 -8.67 -30.14
N MET A 11 8.65 -9.63 -30.98
CA MET A 11 8.50 -9.45 -32.43
C MET A 11 7.46 -8.34 -32.66
N LEU A 12 7.91 -7.14 -32.97
CA LEU A 12 7.03 -6.12 -33.54
C LEU A 12 6.71 -6.56 -34.97
N ASP A 13 5.43 -6.86 -35.21
CA ASP A 13 4.89 -7.16 -36.53
C ASP A 13 5.27 -6.05 -37.53
N GLU A 14 6.13 -6.41 -38.48
CA GLU A 14 6.48 -5.59 -39.64
C GLU A 14 5.33 -5.72 -40.67
N GLN A 15 4.20 -5.07 -40.39
CA GLN A 15 3.09 -4.95 -41.35
C GLN A 15 2.66 -3.50 -41.49
N ASP A 16 2.67 -3.06 -42.75
CA ASP A 16 2.30 -1.74 -43.28
C ASP A 16 3.24 -0.56 -42.99
N ALA A 17 4.44 -0.63 -43.57
CA ALA A 17 5.08 0.58 -44.09
C ALA A 17 4.39 0.99 -45.40
N PRO A 18 3.73 2.15 -45.50
CA PRO A 18 3.24 2.63 -46.77
C PRO A 18 4.46 2.94 -47.63
N ARG A 19 4.66 2.15 -48.70
CA ARG A 19 5.56 2.55 -49.79
C ARG A 19 4.98 3.83 -50.36
N HIS A 20 5.51 4.97 -49.94
CA HIS A 20 5.28 6.24 -50.60
C HIS A 20 5.90 6.15 -51.99
N HIS A 21 5.11 5.64 -52.93
CA HIS A 21 5.28 5.96 -54.33
C HIS A 21 5.25 7.48 -54.39
N HIS A 22 6.33 8.09 -54.87
CA HIS A 22 6.43 9.53 -55.08
C HIS A 22 5.44 9.91 -56.19
N ASN A 23 4.14 9.92 -55.87
CA ASN A 23 3.12 10.50 -56.70
C ASN A 23 3.25 12.00 -56.52
N LEU A 24 3.81 12.64 -57.54
CA LEU A 24 3.82 14.09 -57.70
C LEU A 24 2.42 14.64 -57.43
N VAL A 25 2.36 15.74 -56.69
CA VAL A 25 1.12 16.40 -56.26
C VAL A 25 0.37 16.88 -57.52
N PRO A 26 -0.97 16.92 -57.57
CA PRO A 26 -1.74 17.32 -58.77
C PRO A 26 -1.29 18.65 -59.40
N ILE A 27 -0.76 19.56 -58.58
CA ILE A 27 -0.20 20.86 -58.97
C ILE A 27 1.01 20.69 -59.92
N ASP A 28 1.82 19.65 -59.74
CA ASP A 28 3.03 19.42 -60.54
C ASP A 28 2.69 18.93 -61.97
N LYS A 29 1.56 18.22 -62.12
CA LYS A 29 1.05 17.79 -63.44
C LYS A 29 0.44 18.95 -64.23
N GLU A 30 -0.34 19.80 -63.57
CA GLU A 30 -0.91 21.00 -64.20
C GLU A 30 0.18 21.99 -64.64
N VAL A 31 1.25 22.12 -63.85
CA VAL A 31 2.41 22.95 -64.19
C VAL A 31 3.22 22.36 -65.34
N ALA A 32 3.37 21.03 -65.40
CA ALA A 32 4.04 20.36 -66.52
C ALA A 32 3.25 20.46 -67.83
N GLU A 33 1.93 20.22 -67.79
CA GLU A 33 1.04 20.33 -68.95
C GLU A 33 0.90 21.79 -69.43
N ALA A 34 0.87 22.76 -68.51
CA ALA A 34 0.88 24.20 -68.84
C ALA A 34 2.25 24.69 -69.36
N PHE A 35 3.31 23.91 -69.19
CA PHE A 35 4.63 24.17 -69.77
C PHE A 35 4.73 23.59 -71.19
N GLU A 36 4.17 22.40 -71.43
CA GLU A 36 4.10 21.77 -72.75
C GLU A 36 3.14 22.51 -73.71
N GLN A 37 1.95 22.92 -73.24
CA GLN A 37 1.00 23.68 -74.07
C GLN A 37 1.56 25.05 -74.51
N ARG A 38 2.47 25.63 -73.73
CA ARG A 38 3.14 26.90 -74.06
C ARG A 38 4.21 26.76 -75.13
N GLN A 39 4.74 25.56 -75.38
CA GLN A 39 5.75 25.34 -76.42
C GLN A 39 5.15 25.19 -77.82
N GLN A 40 3.84 24.94 -77.94
CA GLN A 40 3.20 24.67 -79.23
C GLN A 40 2.61 25.90 -79.95
N GLN A 41 2.53 27.09 -79.33
CA GLN A 41 1.72 28.19 -79.89
C GLN A 41 2.41 29.53 -80.19
N ASP A 42 3.71 29.74 -79.93
CA ASP A 42 4.37 31.02 -80.29
C ASP A 42 5.74 30.83 -80.96
N GLY A 43 5.86 31.26 -82.22
CA GLY A 43 7.15 31.50 -82.88
C GLY A 43 7.76 32.82 -82.38
N PRO A 44 9.08 32.91 -82.17
CA PRO A 44 9.65 33.99 -81.35
C PRO A 44 9.71 35.32 -82.12
N PRO A 45 9.28 36.45 -81.51
CA PRO A 45 9.66 37.76 -82.00
C PRO A 45 11.15 37.97 -81.75
N GLN A 46 11.92 38.25 -82.81
CA GLN A 46 13.34 38.55 -82.71
C GLN A 46 13.54 39.99 -82.20
N TYR A 47 13.57 40.14 -80.87
CA TYR A 47 14.15 41.29 -80.19
C TYR A 47 15.49 40.86 -79.57
N ASN A 48 16.58 41.18 -80.26
CA ASN A 48 17.93 40.81 -79.85
C ASN A 48 18.42 41.74 -78.72
N SER A 49 17.95 41.50 -77.50
CA SER A 49 18.62 41.97 -76.28
C SER A 49 19.43 40.80 -75.72
N GLN A 50 20.60 40.55 -76.31
CA GLN A 50 21.57 39.60 -75.78
C GLN A 50 22.00 40.08 -74.38
N ILE A 51 21.34 39.60 -73.32
CA ILE A 51 21.82 39.79 -71.95
C ILE A 51 23.15 39.05 -71.87
N VAL A 52 24.27 39.78 -71.93
CA VAL A 52 25.61 39.21 -71.81
C VAL A 52 25.83 38.87 -70.34
N ILE A 53 25.46 37.65 -69.95
CA ILE A 53 25.74 37.13 -68.60
C ILE A 53 27.25 36.90 -68.51
N THR A 54 27.93 37.82 -67.83
CA THR A 54 29.37 37.72 -67.59
C THR A 54 29.68 36.53 -66.67
N ASP A 55 30.87 35.96 -66.80
CA ASP A 55 31.30 34.85 -65.93
C ASP A 55 31.32 35.22 -64.44
N ALA A 56 31.51 36.51 -64.12
CA ALA A 56 31.38 37.01 -62.76
C ALA A 56 29.94 36.91 -62.23
N MET A 57 28.94 37.24 -63.06
CA MET A 57 27.52 37.13 -62.69
C MET A 57 27.12 35.65 -62.52
N LYS A 58 27.62 34.74 -63.36
CA LYS A 58 27.37 33.30 -63.21
C LYS A 58 27.93 32.76 -61.89
N ARG A 59 29.13 33.17 -61.51
CA ARG A 59 29.74 32.78 -60.23
C ARG A 59 28.92 33.27 -59.05
N LEU A 60 28.47 34.52 -59.07
CA LEU A 60 27.66 35.10 -58.00
C LEU A 60 26.32 34.35 -57.85
N VAL A 61 25.68 33.98 -58.96
CA VAL A 61 24.45 33.16 -58.94
C VAL A 61 24.71 31.75 -58.39
N ILE A 62 25.80 31.10 -58.80
CA ILE A 62 26.18 29.77 -58.28
C ILE A 62 26.50 29.83 -56.78
N ASP A 63 27.21 30.85 -56.33
CA ASP A 63 27.57 31.02 -54.92
C ASP A 63 26.34 31.31 -54.06
N LEU A 64 25.42 32.15 -54.55
CA LEU A 64 24.14 32.38 -53.89
C LEU A 64 23.30 31.11 -53.81
N GLN A 65 23.23 30.34 -54.91
CA GLN A 65 22.50 29.07 -54.94
C GLN A 65 23.10 28.06 -53.96
N ARG A 66 24.44 27.94 -53.91
CA ARG A 66 25.14 27.06 -52.95
C ARG A 66 24.89 27.47 -51.51
N HIS A 67 24.99 28.77 -51.22
CA HIS A 67 24.73 29.31 -49.89
C HIS A 67 23.29 29.04 -49.45
N TRP A 68 22.31 29.34 -50.30
CA TRP A 68 20.90 29.11 -49.98
C TRP A 68 20.57 27.64 -49.75
N LEU A 69 21.09 26.73 -50.59
CA LEU A 69 20.91 25.28 -50.40
C LEU A 69 21.55 24.79 -49.10
N THR A 70 22.72 25.32 -48.76
CA THR A 70 23.43 24.99 -47.51
C THR A 70 22.64 25.49 -46.29
N ASP A 71 22.18 26.73 -46.33
CA ASP A 71 21.40 27.33 -45.25
C ASP A 71 20.05 26.66 -45.06
N TYR A 72 19.37 26.29 -46.15
CA TYR A 72 18.14 25.51 -46.10
C TYR A 72 18.36 24.13 -45.48
N HIS A 73 19.41 23.41 -45.92
CA HIS A 73 19.75 22.11 -45.36
C HIS A 73 20.07 22.21 -43.86
N ASN A 74 20.91 23.18 -43.48
CA ASN A 74 21.29 23.40 -42.08
C ASN A 74 20.08 23.78 -41.21
N SER A 75 19.21 24.67 -41.71
CA SER A 75 18.00 25.08 -40.99
C SER A 75 17.04 23.91 -40.79
N ARG A 76 16.82 23.09 -41.84
CA ARG A 76 16.01 21.87 -41.74
C ARG A 76 16.59 20.87 -40.76
N GLN A 77 17.90 20.60 -40.83
CA GLN A 77 18.57 19.68 -39.92
C GLN A 77 18.47 20.17 -38.48
N LYS A 78 18.67 21.47 -38.24
CA LYS A 78 18.52 22.09 -36.93
C LYS A 78 17.11 21.91 -36.38
N CYS A 79 16.07 22.22 -37.15
CA CYS A 79 14.69 22.02 -36.70
C CYS A 79 14.39 20.56 -36.31
N LEU A 80 14.94 19.58 -37.02
CA LEU A 80 14.76 18.16 -36.70
C LEU A 80 15.47 17.75 -35.41
N VAL A 81 16.70 18.24 -35.20
CA VAL A 81 17.44 18.00 -33.96
C VAL A 81 16.74 18.65 -32.78
N ASP A 82 16.38 19.93 -32.89
CA ASP A 82 15.69 20.68 -31.83
C ASP A 82 14.35 20.02 -31.45
N LEU A 83 13.58 19.54 -32.44
CA LEU A 83 12.35 18.80 -32.19
C LEU A 83 12.62 17.47 -31.47
N THR A 84 13.60 16.71 -31.92
CA THR A 84 13.93 15.40 -31.33
C THR A 84 14.45 15.53 -29.91
N GLU A 85 15.31 16.52 -29.65
CA GLU A 85 15.83 16.84 -28.32
C GLU A 85 14.69 17.24 -27.38
N LYS A 86 13.76 18.09 -27.85
CA LYS A 86 12.59 18.47 -27.06
C LYS A 86 11.71 17.28 -26.71
N MET A 87 11.39 16.42 -27.68
CA MET A 87 10.58 15.22 -27.43
C MET A 87 11.30 14.25 -26.48
N HIS A 88 12.61 14.11 -26.59
CA HIS A 88 13.39 13.26 -25.69
C HIS A 88 13.38 13.81 -24.26
N GLN A 89 13.55 15.12 -24.11
CA GLN A 89 13.51 15.79 -22.81
C GLN A 89 12.14 15.62 -22.15
N GLU A 90 11.06 15.88 -22.88
CA GLU A 90 9.68 15.69 -22.38
C GLU A 90 9.43 14.23 -21.98
N PHE A 91 9.90 13.26 -22.76
CA PHE A 91 9.77 11.84 -22.42
C PHE A 91 10.49 11.45 -21.12
N LEU A 92 11.71 11.97 -20.91
CA LEU A 92 12.47 11.70 -19.68
C LEU A 92 11.80 12.34 -18.46
N GLU A 93 11.30 13.56 -18.60
CA GLU A 93 10.56 14.25 -17.55
C GLU A 93 9.27 13.51 -17.19
N ASP A 94 8.50 13.07 -18.20
CA ASP A 94 7.29 12.28 -17.99
C ASP A 94 7.61 10.93 -17.32
N GLN A 95 8.68 10.25 -17.76
CA GLN A 95 9.10 9.00 -17.13
C GLN A 95 9.47 9.20 -15.65
N GLN A 96 10.20 10.28 -15.34
CA GLN A 96 10.57 10.60 -13.97
C GLN A 96 9.33 10.93 -13.14
N LYS A 97 8.41 11.72 -13.68
CA LYS A 97 7.16 12.11 -13.02
C LYS A 97 6.30 10.89 -12.70
N VAL A 98 6.09 9.98 -13.66
CA VAL A 98 5.34 8.74 -13.45
C VAL A 98 5.99 7.87 -12.37
N ARG A 99 7.33 7.79 -12.35
CA ARG A 99 8.05 7.06 -11.31
C ARG A 99 7.82 7.67 -9.92
N GLU A 100 7.91 8.99 -9.81
CA GLU A 100 7.72 9.70 -8.54
C GLU A 100 6.29 9.58 -8.03
N GLU A 101 5.30 9.73 -8.92
CA GLU A 101 3.88 9.56 -8.60
C GLU A 101 3.59 8.14 -8.10
N LEU A 102 4.10 7.11 -8.77
CA LEU A 102 3.92 5.71 -8.35
C LEU A 102 4.57 5.44 -6.98
N MET A 103 5.79 5.94 -6.76
CA MET A 103 6.46 5.78 -5.47
C MET A 103 5.72 6.51 -4.33
N GLN A 104 5.15 7.67 -4.61
CA GLN A 104 4.35 8.41 -3.65
C GLN A 104 3.05 7.68 -3.31
N GLN A 105 2.35 7.14 -4.32
CA GLN A 105 1.15 6.32 -4.12
C GLN A 105 1.44 5.10 -3.24
N PHE A 106 2.50 4.34 -3.54
CA PHE A 106 2.88 3.19 -2.71
C PHE A 106 3.20 3.58 -1.27
N LYS A 107 3.87 4.71 -1.06
CA LYS A 107 4.17 5.21 0.29
C LYS A 107 2.90 5.56 1.05
N GLU A 108 1.94 6.22 0.41
CA GLU A 108 0.64 6.58 1.00
C GLU A 108 -0.18 5.34 1.35
N GLU A 109 -0.24 4.34 0.46
CA GLU A 109 -0.94 3.08 0.71
C GLU A 109 -0.34 2.28 1.88
N LEU A 110 1.00 2.25 1.98
CA LEU A 110 1.68 1.60 3.10
C LEU A 110 1.38 2.30 4.43
N GLU A 111 1.44 3.64 4.45
CA GLU A 111 1.15 4.40 5.67
C GLU A 111 -0.32 4.27 6.08
N GLN A 112 -1.24 4.30 5.11
CA GLN A 112 -2.67 4.09 5.39
C GLN A 112 -2.92 2.69 5.96
N THR A 113 -2.34 1.65 5.35
CA THR A 113 -2.47 0.26 5.83
C THR A 113 -1.91 0.12 7.24
N ARG A 114 -0.77 0.75 7.51
CA ARG A 114 -0.16 0.78 8.84
C ARG A 114 -1.08 1.45 9.87
N ALA A 115 -1.57 2.65 9.58
CA ALA A 115 -2.46 3.39 10.46
C ALA A 115 -3.75 2.61 10.76
N ASP A 116 -4.33 1.97 9.75
CA ASP A 116 -5.53 1.14 9.91
C ASP A 116 -5.28 -0.07 10.82
N LEU A 117 -4.12 -0.74 10.68
CA LEU A 117 -3.73 -1.86 11.53
C LEU A 117 -3.49 -1.42 12.97
N GLU A 118 -2.78 -0.30 13.16
CA GLU A 118 -2.53 0.28 14.49
C GLU A 118 -3.84 0.66 15.18
N SER A 119 -4.78 1.30 14.46
CA SER A 119 -6.11 1.64 14.98
C SER A 119 -6.90 0.39 15.37
N LYS A 120 -6.98 -0.62 14.49
CA LYS A 120 -7.68 -1.88 14.78
C LYS A 120 -7.07 -2.61 15.98
N TYR A 121 -5.75 -2.62 16.08
CA TYR A 121 -5.04 -3.22 17.21
C TYR A 121 -5.36 -2.50 18.52
N HIS A 122 -5.32 -1.17 18.50
CA HIS A 122 -5.67 -0.35 19.66
C HIS A 122 -7.11 -0.58 20.13
N ASP A 123 -8.07 -0.60 19.20
CA ASP A 123 -9.48 -0.83 19.52
C ASP A 123 -9.72 -2.24 20.07
N ASN A 124 -9.06 -3.25 19.50
CA ASN A 124 -9.12 -4.63 19.99
C ASN A 124 -8.55 -4.75 21.40
N LEU A 125 -7.38 -4.15 21.66
CA LEU A 125 -6.80 -4.12 23.01
C LEU A 125 -7.71 -3.43 24.02
N LYS A 126 -8.32 -2.31 23.63
CA LYS A 126 -9.27 -1.59 24.49
C LYS A 126 -10.50 -2.44 24.79
N ALA A 127 -11.05 -3.11 23.79
CA ALA A 127 -12.19 -4.00 23.97
C ALA A 127 -11.86 -5.19 24.89
N GLU A 128 -10.72 -5.84 24.70
CA GLU A 128 -10.26 -6.93 25.56
C GLU A 128 -9.96 -6.47 26.99
N SER A 129 -9.38 -5.27 27.16
CA SER A 129 -9.17 -4.67 28.47
C SER A 129 -10.48 -4.45 29.22
N VAL A 130 -11.49 -3.88 28.56
CA VAL A 130 -12.83 -3.68 29.15
C VAL A 130 -13.47 -5.02 29.53
N LYS A 131 -13.45 -6.02 28.64
CA LYS A 131 -13.98 -7.36 28.93
C LYS A 131 -13.30 -8.00 30.13
N LEU A 132 -11.98 -7.86 30.25
CA LEU A 132 -11.22 -8.42 31.36
C LEU A 132 -11.58 -7.74 32.69
N VAL A 133 -11.73 -6.41 32.67
CA VAL A 133 -12.16 -5.63 33.84
C VAL A 133 -13.56 -6.03 34.27
N GLU A 134 -14.51 -6.13 33.35
CA GLU A 134 -15.89 -6.56 33.65
C GLU A 134 -15.95 -7.98 34.20
N LYS A 135 -15.20 -8.91 33.60
CA LYS A 135 -15.08 -10.30 34.09
C LYS A 135 -14.54 -10.32 35.51
N HIS A 136 -13.46 -9.60 35.76
CA HIS A 136 -12.84 -9.54 37.09
C HIS A 136 -13.79 -8.93 38.14
N GLN A 137 -14.50 -7.86 37.79
CA GLN A 137 -15.51 -7.26 38.67
C GLN A 137 -16.63 -8.27 39.01
N LYS A 138 -17.09 -9.04 38.03
CA LYS A 138 -18.10 -10.08 38.22
C LYS A 138 -17.59 -11.20 39.14
N GLU A 139 -16.36 -11.66 38.94
CA GLU A 139 -15.72 -12.67 39.79
C GLU A 139 -15.55 -12.17 41.24
N LEU A 140 -15.07 -10.94 41.43
CA LEU A 140 -14.99 -10.32 42.76
C LEU A 140 -16.36 -10.22 43.45
N ALA A 141 -17.40 -9.82 42.71
CA ALA A 141 -18.75 -9.73 43.24
C ALA A 141 -19.31 -11.11 43.63
N GLN A 142 -19.01 -12.15 42.87
CA GLN A 142 -19.36 -13.53 43.23
C GLN A 142 -18.57 -13.99 44.45
N SER A 143 -17.29 -13.68 44.52
CA SER A 143 -16.47 -14.12 45.64
C SER A 143 -16.87 -13.49 46.97
N LYS A 144 -17.30 -12.23 46.96
CA LYS A 144 -17.84 -11.56 48.16
C LYS A 144 -19.12 -12.19 48.70
N LYS A 145 -19.82 -13.04 47.93
CA LYS A 145 -21.06 -13.72 48.37
C LYS A 145 -20.81 -15.07 49.04
N LYS A 146 -19.57 -15.58 49.01
CA LYS A 146 -19.19 -16.90 49.52
C LYS A 146 -18.32 -16.80 50.77
N GLN A 147 -18.24 -17.89 51.53
CA GLN A 147 -17.26 -18.04 52.62
C GLN A 147 -16.04 -18.80 52.09
N TRP A 148 -14.85 -18.42 52.56
CA TRP A 148 -13.58 -18.91 52.05
C TRP A 148 -12.75 -19.56 53.14
N CYS A 149 -12.10 -20.67 52.79
CA CYS A 149 -11.25 -21.40 53.70
C CYS A 149 -10.03 -20.55 54.02
N TRP A 150 -9.78 -20.30 55.31
CA TRP A 150 -8.63 -19.50 55.73
C TRP A 150 -7.30 -20.12 55.30
N SER A 151 -7.23 -21.45 55.17
CA SER A 151 -5.97 -22.15 54.90
C SER A 151 -5.64 -22.32 53.42
N CYS A 152 -6.63 -22.40 52.53
CA CYS A 152 -6.41 -22.78 51.13
C CYS A 152 -7.31 -22.05 50.13
N GLU A 153 -8.11 -21.08 50.57
CA GLU A 153 -8.94 -20.23 49.71
C GLU A 153 -10.01 -20.95 48.89
N ASN A 154 -10.22 -22.26 49.11
CA ASN A 154 -11.38 -22.98 48.60
C ASN A 154 -12.66 -22.55 49.32
N GLU A 155 -13.82 -22.76 48.69
CA GLU A 155 -15.12 -22.48 49.29
C GLU A 155 -15.27 -23.23 50.62
N ALA A 156 -15.56 -22.50 51.69
CA ALA A 156 -15.65 -23.07 53.03
C ALA A 156 -17.06 -23.59 53.30
N ILE A 157 -17.13 -24.79 53.88
CA ILE A 157 -18.38 -25.44 54.30
C ILE A 157 -18.49 -25.55 55.83
N TYR A 158 -17.38 -25.38 56.56
CA TYR A 158 -17.34 -25.44 58.02
C TYR A 158 -17.02 -24.06 58.61
N HIS A 159 -17.93 -23.51 59.40
CA HIS A 159 -17.71 -22.26 60.13
C HIS A 159 -17.11 -22.53 61.52
N CYS A 160 -16.06 -21.77 61.89
CA CYS A 160 -15.47 -21.82 63.23
C CYS A 160 -15.91 -20.63 64.10
N CYS A 161 -15.55 -19.41 63.68
CA CYS A 161 -15.95 -18.14 64.31
C CYS A 161 -15.82 -16.99 63.29
N TRP A 162 -16.09 -15.74 63.73
CA TRP A 162 -16.06 -14.56 62.85
C TRP A 162 -14.77 -14.50 62.02
N ASN A 163 -14.94 -14.40 60.69
CA ASN A 163 -13.85 -14.35 59.72
C ASN A 163 -12.89 -15.56 59.75
N THR A 164 -13.35 -16.74 60.19
CA THR A 164 -12.58 -17.99 60.09
C THR A 164 -13.48 -19.18 59.78
N ALA A 165 -13.37 -19.67 58.55
CA ALA A 165 -14.07 -20.86 58.04
C ALA A 165 -13.07 -21.79 57.32
N TYR A 166 -13.47 -23.05 57.11
CA TYR A 166 -12.64 -24.08 56.49
C TYR A 166 -13.43 -24.91 55.47
N CYS A 167 -12.77 -25.40 54.42
CA CYS A 167 -13.36 -26.35 53.48
C CYS A 167 -13.31 -27.80 54.00
N SER A 168 -12.39 -28.11 54.92
CA SER A 168 -12.18 -29.47 55.43
C SER A 168 -11.62 -29.48 56.86
N VAL A 169 -11.70 -30.64 57.52
CA VAL A 169 -11.16 -30.83 58.87
C VAL A 169 -9.63 -30.78 58.86
N GLU A 170 -8.99 -31.25 57.78
CA GLU A 170 -7.54 -31.20 57.58
C GLU A 170 -7.06 -29.74 57.56
N CYS A 171 -7.74 -28.86 56.82
CA CYS A 171 -7.44 -27.44 56.80
C CYS A 171 -7.62 -26.79 58.19
N GLN A 172 -8.64 -27.21 58.94
CA GLN A 172 -8.86 -26.72 60.30
C GLN A 172 -7.73 -27.16 61.23
N GLN A 173 -7.34 -28.43 61.21
CA GLN A 173 -6.27 -28.97 62.07
C GLN A 173 -4.92 -28.32 61.74
N GLY A 174 -4.62 -28.10 60.45
CA GLY A 174 -3.42 -27.39 60.01
C GLY A 174 -3.32 -25.97 60.54
N HIS A 175 -4.42 -25.20 60.51
CA HIS A 175 -4.46 -23.84 61.06
C HIS A 175 -4.63 -23.79 62.60
N TRP A 176 -5.06 -24.88 63.24
CA TRP A 176 -5.52 -24.87 64.63
C TRP A 176 -4.48 -24.38 65.64
N SER A 177 -3.21 -24.75 65.44
CA SER A 177 -2.10 -24.38 66.33
C SER A 177 -1.99 -22.86 66.52
N THR A 178 -2.28 -22.10 65.45
CA THR A 178 -2.31 -20.65 65.40
C THR A 178 -3.68 -20.12 65.82
N HIS A 179 -4.77 -20.63 65.22
CA HIS A 179 -6.14 -20.14 65.44
C HIS A 179 -6.59 -20.21 66.90
N ARG A 180 -6.23 -21.27 67.63
CA ARG A 180 -6.71 -21.53 69.00
C ARG A 180 -6.47 -20.39 69.99
N LYS A 181 -5.43 -19.56 69.76
CA LYS A 181 -5.05 -18.45 70.64
C LYS A 181 -6.06 -17.29 70.61
N PHE A 182 -6.78 -17.13 69.50
CA PHE A 182 -7.70 -16.02 69.24
C PHE A 182 -9.09 -16.49 68.78
N CYS A 183 -9.36 -17.80 68.87
CA CYS A 183 -10.65 -18.37 68.53
C CYS A 183 -11.74 -17.77 69.42
N ARG A 184 -12.75 -17.15 68.79
CA ARG A 184 -13.88 -16.50 69.49
C ARG A 184 -15.03 -17.47 69.79
N ARG A 185 -14.88 -18.75 69.41
CA ARG A 185 -15.88 -19.78 69.70
C ARG A 185 -15.86 -20.02 71.21
N LYS A 186 -16.90 -19.57 71.90
CA LYS A 186 -17.06 -19.78 73.35
C LYS A 186 -16.96 -21.28 73.62
N LYS A 187 -16.06 -21.69 74.53
CA LYS A 187 -16.11 -23.03 75.11
C LYS A 187 -17.46 -23.08 75.82
N ALA A 188 -18.44 -23.80 75.27
CA ALA A 188 -19.60 -24.19 76.05
C ALA A 188 -19.04 -25.02 77.21
N GLY A 189 -18.86 -24.36 78.35
CA GLY A 189 -18.27 -24.96 79.53
C GLY A 189 -19.20 -26.04 80.06
N ALA A 190 -18.65 -27.24 80.19
CA ALA A 190 -18.81 -28.13 81.33
C ALA A 190 -20.07 -27.90 82.19
N GLY A 191 -21.11 -28.71 81.95
CA GLY A 191 -22.31 -28.72 82.77
C GLY A 191 -23.38 -29.71 82.34
N ALA A 192 -23.03 -30.96 81.99
CA ALA A 192 -23.95 -32.11 82.04
C ALA A 192 -23.16 -33.43 81.84
N PRO A 193 -23.33 -34.46 82.68
CA PRO A 193 -22.68 -35.76 82.50
C PRO A 193 -23.52 -36.64 81.57
N GLY A 194 -22.85 -37.37 80.69
CA GLY A 194 -23.43 -38.49 79.94
C GLY A 194 -23.85 -38.15 78.51
N ASN A 195 -23.00 -38.48 77.54
CA ASN A 195 -23.22 -39.67 76.71
C ASN A 195 -22.12 -39.74 75.64
N SER A 196 -21.45 -40.88 75.60
CA SER A 196 -20.48 -41.24 74.57
C SER A 196 -21.18 -41.37 73.22
N GLY A 197 -20.59 -40.78 72.17
CA GLY A 197 -20.86 -41.12 70.77
C GLY A 197 -22.26 -40.83 70.23
N ALA A 198 -22.38 -39.76 69.43
CA ALA A 198 -23.35 -39.76 68.34
C ALA A 198 -22.81 -38.90 67.21
N ALA A 199 -22.44 -39.58 66.13
CA ALA A 199 -22.42 -39.01 64.79
C ALA A 199 -23.75 -38.30 64.53
N HIS A 200 -23.73 -37.12 63.92
CA HIS A 200 -24.80 -36.71 63.01
C HIS A 200 -24.33 -35.56 62.11
N PRO A 201 -24.61 -35.62 60.79
CA PRO A 201 -24.32 -34.55 59.84
C PRO A 201 -25.47 -33.52 59.84
N PRO A 202 -25.26 -32.30 59.32
CA PRO A 202 -26.33 -31.54 58.71
C PRO A 202 -26.04 -31.40 57.20
N ALA A 203 -26.86 -32.04 56.37
CA ALA A 203 -28.01 -31.42 55.73
C ALA A 203 -27.59 -30.54 54.55
N ALA A 204 -27.57 -31.17 53.38
CA ALA A 204 -27.77 -30.48 52.12
C ALA A 204 -29.09 -29.70 52.20
N GLN A 205 -29.03 -28.38 52.09
CA GLN A 205 -30.17 -27.57 51.73
C GLN A 205 -29.91 -27.01 50.35
N GLN A 206 -30.58 -27.65 49.38
CA GLN A 206 -30.95 -27.09 48.10
C GLN A 206 -31.65 -25.75 48.34
N LEU A 207 -31.14 -24.70 47.71
CA LEU A 207 -31.84 -23.74 46.84
C LEU A 207 -30.81 -22.87 46.13
#